data_AF-A0AA48L1P5-F1
#
_entry.id   AF-A0AA48L1P5-F1
#
_cell.length_a   1.000
_cell.length_b   1.000
_cell.length_c   1.000
_cell.angle_alpha   90.00
_cell.angle_beta   90.00
_cell.angle_gamma   90.00
#
_symmetry.space_group_name_H-M   'P 1'
#
loop_
_entity.id
_entity.type
_entity.pdbx_description
1 polymer ?
#
loop_
_entity_poly.entity_id
_entity_poly.type
_entity_poly.pdbx_seq_one_letter_code
_entity_poly.pdbx_strand_id
1 'polypeptide(L)'
;MKYFALATLFALATALPTPQDEVVVPAVPGKPAPSGKPVPLPTPLPSVGLHPNGNAGKCVDVRGGVIQAGTVVQIYDCNGTAAQKFSLKRGDGQVQVTGTDYCLQADGNWNGSRVRLQRCNKSLLQNWYYTDDDRIAVTGQGLCLDLTDGSDANGNALQVWQCGTGNTNQVWTTNVLFA
;
A
#
# COMPACT_ATOMS: atom_id res chain seq x y z
N MET A 1 -47.98 -31.31 33.54
CA MET A 1 -46.74 -32.06 33.85
C MET A 1 -45.58 -31.13 33.47
N LYS A 2 -44.95 -30.43 34.44
CA LYS A 2 -43.62 -30.75 35.03
C LYS A 2 -42.55 -30.88 33.92
N TYR A 3 -41.48 -30.08 33.81
CA TYR A 3 -40.50 -29.68 34.82
C TYR A 3 -39.73 -28.40 34.41
N PHE A 4 -39.35 -27.61 35.43
CA PHE A 4 -38.25 -26.65 35.42
C PHE A 4 -36.89 -27.35 35.33
N ALA A 5 -35.92 -26.76 34.64
CA ALA A 5 -34.50 -26.84 35.00
C ALA A 5 -33.75 -25.61 34.47
N LEU A 6 -33.38 -24.71 35.39
CA LEU A 6 -32.30 -23.74 35.19
C LEU A 6 -30.98 -24.50 35.15
N ALA A 7 -30.14 -24.22 34.15
CA ALA A 7 -28.72 -24.59 34.18
C ALA A 7 -27.88 -23.31 34.17
N THR A 8 -27.12 -23.16 35.25
CA THR A 8 -26.16 -22.12 35.60
C THR A 8 -24.92 -22.08 34.70
N LEU A 9 -24.35 -20.88 34.55
CA LEU A 9 -23.09 -20.57 33.86
C LEU A 9 -21.92 -21.46 34.26
N PHE A 10 -21.03 -21.74 33.28
CA PHE A 10 -19.58 -21.73 33.50
C PHE A 10 -18.90 -21.06 32.30
N ALA A 11 -18.40 -19.85 32.52
CA ALA A 11 -17.44 -19.21 31.62
C ALA A 11 -16.09 -19.91 31.79
N LEU A 12 -15.61 -20.57 30.74
CA LEU A 12 -14.23 -21.05 30.66
C LEU A 12 -13.34 -19.88 30.22
N ALA A 13 -12.75 -19.19 31.19
CA ALA A 13 -11.61 -18.32 30.94
C ALA A 13 -10.41 -19.20 30.57
N THR A 14 -10.06 -19.26 29.28
CA THR A 14 -8.79 -19.84 28.84
C THR A 14 -7.66 -18.91 29.22
N ALA A 15 -6.79 -19.38 30.11
CA ALA A 15 -5.59 -18.68 30.54
C ALA A 15 -4.69 -18.29 29.35
N LEU A 16 -4.06 -17.12 29.46
CA LEU A 16 -3.02 -16.64 28.54
C LEU A 16 -1.83 -17.61 28.57
N PRO A 17 -1.20 -17.92 27.42
CA PRO A 17 0.05 -18.68 27.40
C PRO A 17 1.14 -17.91 28.14
N THR A 18 1.85 -18.61 29.03
CA THR A 18 3.08 -18.14 29.67
C THR A 18 4.13 -17.80 28.62
N PRO A 19 5.03 -16.82 28.88
CA PRO A 19 6.21 -16.61 28.04
C PRO A 19 7.05 -17.89 28.09
N GLN A 20 7.09 -18.62 26.97
CA GLN A 20 7.97 -19.75 26.82
C GLN A 20 9.40 -19.23 26.78
N ASP A 21 10.24 -19.83 27.62
CA ASP A 21 11.66 -19.60 27.74
C ASP A 21 12.33 -19.40 26.37
N GLU A 22 12.89 -18.21 26.16
CA GLU A 22 13.81 -17.95 25.08
C GLU A 22 15.06 -18.80 25.32
N VAL A 23 15.24 -19.85 24.53
CA VAL A 23 16.48 -20.62 24.51
C VAL A 23 17.59 -19.67 24.07
N VAL A 24 18.37 -19.17 25.02
CA VAL A 24 19.59 -18.41 24.76
C VAL A 24 20.58 -19.37 24.11
N VAL A 25 20.62 -19.36 22.78
CA VAL A 25 21.67 -20.03 22.01
C VAL A 25 22.98 -19.29 22.30
N PRO A 26 24.01 -19.95 22.85
CA PRO A 26 25.29 -19.28 23.08
C PRO A 26 25.84 -18.78 21.75
N ALA A 27 26.15 -17.48 21.70
CA ALA A 27 26.77 -16.84 20.55
C ALA A 27 28.04 -17.61 20.16
N VAL A 28 28.10 -18.08 18.92
CA VAL A 28 29.31 -18.71 18.35
C VAL A 28 30.41 -17.64 18.31
N PRO A 29 31.49 -17.77 19.09
CA PRO A 29 32.60 -16.82 19.02
C PRO A 29 33.39 -17.09 17.73
N GLY A 30 33.56 -16.06 16.90
CA GLY A 30 34.67 -16.01 15.96
C GLY A 30 34.42 -16.53 14.54
N LYS A 31 33.28 -16.24 13.91
CA LYS A 31 33.29 -16.11 12.44
C LYS A 31 33.70 -14.67 12.10
N PRO A 32 34.88 -14.42 11.50
CA PRO A 32 35.21 -13.10 10.98
C PRO A 32 34.11 -12.71 9.99
N ALA A 33 33.55 -11.50 10.16
CA ALA A 33 32.67 -10.93 9.17
C ALA A 33 33.40 -11.00 7.82
N PRO A 34 32.78 -11.53 6.75
CA PRO A 34 33.37 -11.38 5.43
C PRO A 34 33.55 -9.89 5.20
N SER A 35 34.78 -9.47 4.92
CA SER A 35 35.15 -8.11 4.54
C SER A 35 34.40 -7.78 3.24
N GLY A 36 33.15 -7.33 3.40
CA GLY A 36 32.26 -6.99 2.32
C GLY A 36 32.76 -5.73 1.66
N LYS A 37 33.02 -5.79 0.35
CA LYS A 37 33.03 -4.59 -0.48
C LYS A 37 31.75 -3.80 -0.20
N PRO A 38 31.77 -2.45 -0.19
CA PRO A 38 30.55 -1.66 -0.08
C PRO A 38 29.55 -2.15 -1.12
N VAL A 39 28.40 -2.67 -0.66
CA VAL A 39 27.27 -2.96 -1.55
C VAL A 39 26.88 -1.61 -2.16
N PRO A 40 26.83 -1.45 -3.49
CA PRO A 40 26.33 -0.23 -4.08
C PRO A 40 24.95 0.05 -3.50
N LEU A 41 24.78 1.23 -2.90
CA LEU A 41 23.47 1.65 -2.39
C LEU A 41 22.47 1.51 -3.56
N PRO A 42 21.30 0.88 -3.36
CA PRO A 42 20.29 0.82 -4.40
C PRO A 42 20.03 2.24 -4.91
N THR A 43 20.12 2.46 -6.22
CA THR A 43 19.75 3.75 -6.80
C THR A 43 18.35 4.11 -6.32
N PRO A 44 18.15 5.30 -5.72
CA PRO A 44 16.82 5.72 -5.31
C PRO A 44 15.87 5.64 -6.50
N LEU A 45 14.71 5.00 -6.31
CA LEU A 45 13.68 4.98 -7.35
C LEU A 45 13.28 6.42 -7.69
N PRO A 46 12.98 6.70 -8.97
CA PRO A 46 12.56 8.04 -9.38
C PRO A 46 11.33 8.47 -8.59
N SER A 47 11.32 9.75 -8.17
CA SER A 47 10.14 10.37 -7.58
C SER A 47 9.24 10.90 -8.69
N VAL A 48 7.98 10.48 -8.69
CA VAL A 48 7.00 10.82 -9.72
C VAL A 48 5.72 11.36 -9.10
N GLY A 49 5.06 12.26 -9.83
CA GLY A 49 3.63 12.55 -9.64
C GLY A 49 2.80 11.56 -10.45
N LEU A 50 1.71 11.05 -9.86
CA LEU A 50 0.76 10.16 -10.54
C LEU A 50 -0.48 10.96 -10.93
N HIS A 51 -0.75 11.05 -12.22
CA HIS A 51 -1.83 11.87 -12.80
C HIS A 51 -2.91 10.98 -13.43
N PRO A 52 -4.19 11.22 -13.17
CA PRO A 52 -5.27 10.44 -13.76
C PRO A 52 -5.37 10.78 -15.25
N ASN A 53 -5.18 9.77 -16.11
CA ASN A 53 -5.37 9.84 -17.55
C ASN A 53 -4.76 11.09 -18.21
N GLY A 54 -3.51 11.44 -17.88
CA GLY A 54 -2.80 12.59 -18.45
C GLY A 54 -3.18 13.96 -17.89
N ASN A 55 -4.12 14.05 -16.94
CA ASN A 55 -4.49 15.33 -16.33
C ASN A 55 -3.41 15.82 -15.35
N ALA A 56 -2.47 16.63 -15.87
CA ALA A 56 -1.36 17.18 -15.10
C ALA A 56 -1.76 18.14 -13.97
N GLY A 57 -3.02 18.60 -13.92
CA GLY A 57 -3.53 19.42 -12.82
C GLY A 57 -3.96 18.60 -11.60
N LYS A 58 -4.10 17.28 -11.74
CA LYS A 58 -4.58 16.37 -10.70
C LYS A 58 -3.53 15.34 -10.33
N CYS A 59 -3.42 15.06 -9.05
CA CYS A 59 -2.42 14.18 -8.48
C CYS A 59 -3.07 13.17 -7.54
N VAL A 60 -2.59 11.92 -7.59
CA VAL A 60 -2.76 10.99 -6.47
C VAL A 60 -2.17 11.66 -5.23
N ASP A 61 -2.92 11.63 -4.12
CA ASP A 61 -2.65 12.45 -2.96
C ASP A 61 -2.93 11.66 -1.66
N VAL A 62 -2.04 11.80 -0.69
CA VAL A 62 -2.26 11.31 0.67
C VAL A 62 -3.12 12.32 1.41
N ARG A 63 -4.36 11.94 1.77
CA ARG A 63 -5.36 12.86 2.29
C ARG A 63 -4.85 13.71 3.46
N GLY A 64 -4.96 15.02 3.31
CA GLY A 64 -4.54 16.00 4.31
C GLY A 64 -3.02 16.05 4.53
N GLY A 65 -2.22 15.42 3.67
CA GLY A 65 -0.77 15.29 3.84
C GLY A 65 -0.34 14.42 5.01
N VAL A 66 -1.25 13.62 5.59
CA VAL A 66 -0.97 12.86 6.81
C VAL A 66 -0.35 11.50 6.46
N ILE A 67 0.98 11.45 6.40
CA ILE A 67 1.74 10.23 6.05
C ILE A 67 1.81 9.29 7.27
N GLN A 68 0.73 8.53 7.48
CA GLN A 68 0.60 7.52 8.52
C GLN A 68 -0.26 6.33 8.03
N ALA A 69 -0.22 5.23 8.78
CA ALA A 69 -1.02 4.05 8.48
C ALA A 69 -2.52 4.36 8.56
N GLY A 70 -3.28 3.86 7.59
CA GLY A 70 -4.73 4.05 7.51
C GLY A 70 -5.17 5.34 6.80
N THR A 71 -4.25 6.26 6.47
CA THR A 71 -4.63 7.47 5.72
C THR A 71 -5.14 7.09 4.34
N VAL A 72 -6.31 7.61 3.98
CA VAL A 72 -6.92 7.36 2.66
C VAL A 72 -6.13 8.07 1.57
N VAL A 73 -5.97 7.37 0.44
CA VAL A 73 -5.42 7.95 -0.79
C VAL A 73 -6.58 8.51 -1.62
N GLN A 74 -6.39 9.70 -2.17
CA GLN A 74 -7.41 10.46 -2.88
C GLN A 74 -6.83 11.05 -4.17
N ILE A 75 -7.69 11.70 -4.95
CA ILE A 75 -7.27 12.68 -5.95
C ILE A 75 -7.35 14.09 -5.36
N TYR A 76 -6.38 14.94 -5.71
CA TYR A 76 -6.39 16.34 -5.35
C TYR A 76 -5.67 17.17 -6.41
N ASP A 77 -5.88 18.49 -6.41
CA ASP A 77 -5.07 19.40 -7.21
C ASP A 77 -3.59 19.23 -6.87
N CYS A 78 -2.76 19.22 -7.91
CA CYS A 78 -1.32 19.13 -7.71
C CYS A 78 -0.80 20.37 -6.97
N ASN A 79 -0.12 20.15 -5.84
CA ASN A 79 0.38 21.19 -4.94
C ASN A 79 1.87 21.04 -4.57
N GLY A 80 2.55 20.02 -5.15
CA GLY A 80 4.00 19.83 -5.02
C GLY A 80 4.48 19.32 -3.66
N THR A 81 3.56 19.02 -2.73
CA THR A 81 3.89 18.50 -1.40
C THR A 81 4.39 17.05 -1.46
N ALA A 82 4.98 16.57 -0.36
CA ALA A 82 5.41 15.17 -0.24
C ALA A 82 4.25 14.17 -0.37
N ALA A 83 3.02 14.60 -0.09
CA ALA A 83 1.81 13.78 -0.18
C ALA A 83 1.47 13.30 -1.60
N GLN A 84 2.11 13.88 -2.62
CA GLN A 84 1.84 13.64 -4.03
C GLN A 84 3.06 13.06 -4.78
N LYS A 85 4.10 12.67 -4.03
CA LYS A 85 5.37 12.18 -4.57
C LYS A 85 5.53 10.71 -4.24
N PHE A 86 5.55 9.89 -5.28
CA PHE A 86 5.64 8.44 -5.14
C PHE A 86 6.88 7.90 -5.83
N SER A 87 7.45 6.86 -5.24
CA SER A 87 8.49 6.03 -5.83
C SER A 87 7.85 4.80 -6.44
N LEU A 88 7.95 4.69 -7.76
CA LEU A 88 7.32 3.67 -8.61
C LEU A 88 8.23 3.40 -9.82
N LYS A 89 8.16 2.18 -10.38
CA LYS A 89 8.78 1.80 -11.65
C LYS A 89 7.82 0.91 -12.44
N ARG A 90 8.03 0.78 -13.76
CA ARG A 90 7.34 -0.24 -14.56
C ARG A 90 7.62 -1.65 -14.00
N GLY A 91 6.64 -2.53 -14.15
CA GLY A 91 6.67 -3.90 -13.61
C GLY A 91 6.34 -3.97 -12.12
N ASP A 92 6.74 -5.08 -11.48
CA ASP A 92 6.44 -5.35 -10.07
C ASP A 92 7.19 -4.42 -9.10
N GLY A 93 6.46 -3.98 -8.07
CA GLY A 93 7.00 -3.20 -6.96
C GLY A 93 5.93 -2.71 -5.99
N GLN A 94 6.36 -1.90 -5.03
CA GLN A 94 5.45 -1.15 -4.17
C GLN A 94 5.32 0.28 -4.71
N VAL A 95 4.19 0.94 -4.46
CA VAL A 95 4.04 2.38 -4.68
C VAL A 95 4.25 3.07 -3.34
N GLN A 96 5.47 3.57 -3.13
CA GLN A 96 5.91 4.13 -1.85
C GLN A 96 5.82 5.66 -1.88
N VAL A 97 5.40 6.29 -0.78
CA VAL A 97 5.55 7.74 -0.63
C VAL A 97 7.04 8.05 -0.48
N THR A 98 7.61 8.83 -1.41
CA THR A 98 9.07 9.01 -1.55
C THR A 98 9.70 9.45 -0.22
N GLY A 99 10.77 8.75 0.19
CA GLY A 99 11.53 9.08 1.41
C GLY A 99 10.89 8.62 2.73
N THR A 100 9.83 7.82 2.68
CA THR A 100 9.12 7.31 3.87
C THR A 100 9.00 5.79 3.83
N ASP A 101 8.50 5.15 4.88
CA ASP A 101 8.20 3.71 4.90
C ASP A 101 6.71 3.40 4.75
N TYR A 102 5.97 4.29 4.08
CA TYR A 102 4.54 4.12 3.77
C TYR A 102 4.30 3.87 2.29
N CYS A 103 3.47 2.88 2.01
CA CYS A 103 3.13 2.41 0.68
C CYS A 103 1.61 2.37 0.48
N LEU A 104 1.14 2.57 -0.75
CA LEU A 104 -0.24 2.34 -1.14
C LEU A 104 -0.60 0.87 -0.94
N GLN A 105 -1.74 0.62 -0.31
CA GLN A 105 -2.31 -0.70 -0.08
C GLN A 105 -3.80 -0.67 -0.42
N ALA A 106 -4.27 -1.67 -1.15
CA ALA A 106 -5.70 -1.94 -1.25
C ALA A 106 -6.21 -2.55 0.07
N ASP A 107 -7.32 -2.06 0.62
CA ASP A 107 -7.89 -2.62 1.85
C ASP A 107 -8.39 -4.07 1.70
N GLY A 108 -8.62 -4.49 0.46
CA GLY A 108 -9.26 -5.73 0.09
C GLY A 108 -9.11 -6.04 -1.40
N ASN A 109 -9.39 -7.29 -1.77
CA ASN A 109 -9.30 -7.81 -3.13
C ASN A 109 -10.67 -7.90 -3.82
N TRP A 110 -11.50 -6.87 -3.67
CA TRP A 110 -12.80 -6.77 -4.33
C TRP A 110 -13.03 -5.36 -4.89
N ASN A 111 -13.92 -5.26 -5.89
CA ASN A 111 -14.30 -3.99 -6.50
C ASN A 111 -14.80 -2.98 -5.46
N GLY A 112 -14.28 -1.76 -5.53
CA GLY A 112 -14.66 -0.67 -4.63
C GLY A 112 -13.91 -0.67 -3.29
N SER A 113 -13.03 -1.64 -3.05
CA SER A 113 -12.12 -1.58 -1.91
C SER A 113 -11.27 -0.31 -1.99
N ARG A 114 -11.15 0.42 -0.87
CA ARG A 114 -10.38 1.66 -0.82
C ARG A 114 -8.88 1.39 -0.89
N VAL A 115 -8.14 2.42 -1.29
CA VAL A 115 -6.68 2.46 -1.21
C VAL A 115 -6.25 3.39 -0.08
N ARG A 116 -5.35 2.92 0.78
CA ARG A 116 -4.81 3.68 1.91
C ARG A 116 -3.31 3.54 1.99
N LEU A 117 -2.68 4.40 2.77
CA LEU A 117 -1.31 4.19 3.22
C LEU A 117 -1.26 3.11 4.29
N GLN A 118 -0.25 2.26 4.20
CA GLN A 118 0.17 1.34 5.25
C GLN A 118 1.69 1.27 5.29
N ARG A 119 2.25 0.83 6.44
CA ARG A 119 3.68 0.52 6.51
C ARG A 119 4.03 -0.45 5.38
N CYS A 120 5.11 -0.18 4.66
CA CYS A 120 5.57 -1.05 3.59
C CYS A 120 5.94 -2.43 4.16
N ASN A 121 5.20 -3.46 3.79
CA ASN A 121 5.34 -4.84 4.28
C ASN A 121 5.36 -5.90 3.18
N LYS A 122 5.24 -5.50 1.90
CA LYS A 122 5.22 -6.39 0.73
C LYS A 122 4.11 -7.44 0.76
N SER A 123 3.02 -7.15 1.47
CA SER A 123 1.81 -7.98 1.42
C SER A 123 1.23 -8.00 0.00
N LEU A 124 0.42 -9.02 -0.29
CA LEU A 124 -0.21 -9.19 -1.61
C LEU A 124 -1.03 -7.96 -2.04
N LEU A 125 -1.67 -7.26 -1.09
CA LEU A 125 -2.47 -6.07 -1.36
C LEU A 125 -1.65 -4.77 -1.47
N GLN A 126 -0.34 -4.86 -1.29
CA GLN A 126 0.63 -3.76 -1.38
C GLN A 126 1.67 -4.01 -2.48
N ASN A 127 1.56 -5.13 -3.20
CA ASN A 127 2.37 -5.44 -4.37
C ASN A 127 1.60 -5.04 -5.62
N TRP A 128 2.20 -4.14 -6.39
CA TRP A 128 1.62 -3.53 -7.57
C TRP A 128 2.47 -3.82 -8.80
N TYR A 129 1.82 -3.87 -9.95
CA TYR A 129 2.44 -3.98 -11.26
C TYR A 129 2.05 -2.77 -12.09
N TYR A 130 3.02 -1.92 -12.42
CA TYR A 130 2.79 -0.78 -13.31
C TYR A 130 3.03 -1.20 -14.75
N THR A 131 1.94 -1.36 -15.50
CA THR A 131 1.92 -1.90 -16.87
C THR A 131 2.46 -0.88 -17.88
N ASP A 132 2.73 -1.32 -19.11
CA ASP A 132 3.14 -0.43 -20.20
C ASP A 132 1.97 0.43 -20.74
N ASP A 133 0.72 0.03 -20.51
CA ASP A 133 -0.50 0.78 -20.84
C ASP A 133 -0.99 1.68 -19.68
N ASP A 134 -0.06 2.10 -18.82
CA ASP A 134 -0.29 3.07 -17.74
C ASP A 134 -1.31 2.65 -16.67
N ARG A 135 -1.50 1.35 -16.42
CA ARG A 135 -2.32 0.86 -15.30
C ARG A 135 -1.45 0.42 -14.13
N ILE A 136 -1.93 0.66 -12.92
CA ILE A 136 -1.28 0.20 -11.68
C ILE A 136 -2.15 -0.93 -11.12
N ALA A 137 -1.78 -2.18 -11.40
CA ALA A 137 -2.55 -3.36 -11.03
C ALA A 137 -2.06 -3.95 -9.70
N VAL A 138 -2.95 -4.43 -8.84
CA VAL A 138 -2.57 -5.28 -7.70
C VAL A 138 -2.11 -6.62 -8.28
N THR A 139 -0.85 -6.99 -8.06
CA THR A 139 -0.22 -8.13 -8.73
C THR A 139 -1.01 -9.43 -8.49
N GLY A 140 -1.43 -10.07 -9.58
CA GLY A 140 -2.15 -11.34 -9.55
C GLY A 140 -3.59 -11.29 -9.03
N GLN A 141 -4.15 -10.10 -8.76
CA GLN A 141 -5.53 -9.97 -8.26
C GLN A 141 -6.55 -9.54 -9.33
N GLY A 142 -6.09 -9.12 -10.53
CA GLY A 142 -6.99 -8.64 -11.59
C GLY A 142 -7.69 -7.31 -11.28
N LEU A 143 -7.18 -6.58 -10.29
CA LEU A 143 -7.69 -5.28 -9.85
C LEU A 143 -6.67 -4.18 -10.14
N CYS A 144 -7.16 -3.02 -10.55
CA CYS A 144 -6.36 -1.85 -10.90
C CYS A 144 -6.70 -0.69 -9.95
N LEU A 145 -5.70 0.15 -9.64
CA LEU A 145 -5.93 1.46 -9.03
C LEU A 145 -6.91 2.23 -9.91
N ASP A 146 -7.97 2.72 -9.30
CA ASP A 146 -9.15 3.23 -9.99
C ASP A 146 -9.56 4.56 -9.35
N LEU A 147 -9.72 5.57 -10.20
CA LEU A 147 -10.33 6.83 -9.85
C LEU A 147 -11.83 6.59 -9.73
N THR A 148 -12.34 6.52 -8.49
CA THR A 148 -13.75 6.18 -8.22
C THR A 148 -14.69 7.03 -9.07
N ASP A 149 -15.52 6.35 -9.87
CA ASP A 149 -16.51 6.93 -10.78
C ASP A 149 -15.92 7.91 -11.82
N GLY A 150 -14.60 7.92 -12.01
CA GLY A 150 -13.90 8.84 -12.91
C GLY A 150 -13.89 10.30 -12.46
N SER A 151 -14.32 10.57 -11.23
CA SER A 151 -14.40 11.93 -10.72
C SER A 151 -13.03 12.44 -10.30
N ASP A 152 -12.57 13.53 -10.92
CA ASP A 152 -11.35 14.23 -10.55
C ASP A 152 -11.59 15.35 -9.52
N ALA A 153 -12.78 15.37 -8.90
CA ALA A 153 -13.10 16.29 -7.83
C ALA A 153 -12.16 16.09 -6.63
N ASN A 154 -11.67 17.19 -6.08
CA ASN A 154 -10.76 17.16 -4.93
C ASN A 154 -11.38 16.38 -3.76
N GLY A 155 -10.61 15.44 -3.24
CA GLY A 155 -11.04 14.61 -2.12
C GLY A 155 -11.66 13.28 -2.52
N ASN A 156 -11.95 13.04 -3.81
CA ASN A 156 -12.45 11.75 -4.27
C ASN A 156 -11.47 10.64 -3.88
N ALA A 157 -11.94 9.66 -3.12
CA ALA A 157 -11.09 8.59 -2.61
C ALA A 157 -10.80 7.58 -3.72
N LEU A 158 -9.54 7.14 -3.84
CA LEU A 158 -9.21 6.09 -4.80
C LEU A 158 -9.70 4.74 -4.29
N GLN A 159 -9.93 3.84 -5.24
CA GLN A 159 -10.32 2.46 -4.99
C GLN A 159 -9.48 1.52 -5.85
N VAL A 160 -9.72 0.23 -5.67
CA VAL A 160 -9.40 -0.77 -6.66
C VAL A 160 -10.67 -1.27 -7.34
N TRP A 161 -10.57 -1.54 -8.64
CA TRP A 161 -11.65 -2.10 -9.43
C TRP A 161 -11.09 -3.07 -10.46
N GLN A 162 -11.91 -4.00 -10.93
CA GLN A 162 -11.55 -4.92 -12.00
C GLN A 162 -10.87 -4.17 -13.16
N CYS A 163 -9.66 -4.62 -13.52
CA CYS A 163 -8.93 -4.03 -14.62
C CYS A 163 -9.73 -4.14 -15.92
N GLY A 164 -9.98 -3.00 -16.59
CA GLY A 164 -10.80 -2.96 -17.81
C GLY A 164 -10.11 -2.24 -18.95
N THR A 165 -10.08 -2.85 -20.14
CA THR A 165 -9.56 -2.18 -21.34
C THR A 165 -10.49 -1.04 -21.75
N GLY A 166 -9.90 0.13 -22.05
CA GLY A 166 -10.65 1.35 -22.38
C GLY A 166 -11.24 2.08 -21.17
N ASN A 167 -11.06 1.57 -19.95
CA ASN A 167 -11.44 2.31 -18.75
C ASN A 167 -10.39 3.38 -18.42
N THR A 168 -10.67 4.62 -18.83
CA THR A 168 -9.78 5.76 -18.60
C THR A 168 -9.56 6.10 -17.13
N ASN A 169 -10.46 5.65 -16.24
CA ASN A 169 -10.36 5.91 -14.80
C ASN A 169 -9.28 5.05 -14.12
N GLN A 170 -8.64 4.15 -14.87
CA GLN A 170 -7.57 3.25 -14.40
C GLN A 170 -6.22 3.57 -15.05
N VAL A 171 -6.14 4.66 -15.80
CA VAL A 171 -4.92 5.11 -16.48
C VAL A 171 -4.23 6.16 -15.60
N TRP A 172 -2.94 5.95 -15.33
CA TRP A 172 -2.13 6.76 -14.45
C TRP A 172 -0.82 7.12 -15.14
N THR A 173 -0.72 8.36 -15.61
CA THR A 173 0.50 8.85 -16.26
C THR A 173 1.44 9.45 -15.22
N THR A 174 2.73 9.14 -15.35
CA THR A 174 3.78 9.69 -14.48
C THR A 174 4.49 10.85 -15.14
N ASN A 175 4.70 11.94 -14.41
CA ASN A 175 5.74 12.91 -14.74
C ASN A 175 6.94 12.65 -13.84
N VAL A 176 8.12 12.46 -14.44
CA VAL A 176 9.37 12.40 -13.68
C VAL A 176 9.61 13.79 -13.11
N LEU A 177 9.48 13.92 -11.79
CA LEU A 177 9.89 15.13 -11.10
C LEU A 177 11.40 14.98 -10.93
N PHE A 178 12.18 15.57 -11.84
CA PHE A 178 13.62 15.66 -11.66
C PHE A 178 13.87 16.44 -10.37
N ALA A 179 14.43 15.76 -9.37
CA ALA A 179 14.91 16.34 -8.12
C ALA A 179 16.24 17.06 -8.33
#